data_AF-A0A3B8Y074-F1
#
_entry.id   AF-A0A3B8Y074-F1
#
_cell.length_a   1.000
_cell.length_b   1.000
_cell.length_c   1.000
_cell.angle_alpha   90.00
_cell.angle_beta   90.00
_cell.angle_gamma   90.00
#
_symmetry.space_group_name_H-M   'P 1'
#
loop_
_entity.id
_entity.type
_entity.pdbx_description
1 polymer ?
#
loop_
_entity_poly.entity_id
_entity_poly.type
_entity_poly.pdbx_seq_one_letter_code
_entity_poly.pdbx_strand_id
1 'polypeptide(L)'
;IYGFFGQFFGRFGSFLVFMILFLGVVRNDRISHFIRYNAMQTILIGILLSLIQLLMEWVLLRALGGGGLLIETLYNVVFLGGIAASYYSMIQSALGRYAEIPTISEAAYSQVRY
;
A
#
# COMPACT_ATOMS: atom_id res chain seq x y z
N ILE A 1 -26.53 13.53 -5.14
CA ILE A 1 -25.44 13.17 -6.09
C ILE A 1 -24.07 13.33 -5.42
N TYR A 2 -23.65 14.52 -5.00
CA TYR A 2 -22.33 14.72 -4.35
C TYR A 2 -22.09 13.91 -3.06
N GLY A 3 -23.10 13.78 -2.19
CA GLY A 3 -22.96 12.98 -0.95
C GLY A 3 -22.83 11.47 -1.18
N PHE A 4 -23.46 10.95 -2.24
CA PHE A 4 -23.37 9.53 -2.63
C PHE A 4 -21.97 9.20 -3.16
N PHE A 5 -21.46 10.01 -4.10
CA PHE A 5 -20.10 9.84 -4.61
C PHE A 5 -19.05 10.02 -3.52
N GLY A 6 -19.21 11.01 -2.64
CA GLY A 6 -18.31 11.22 -1.50
C GLY A 6 -18.23 10.01 -0.55
N GLN A 7 -19.38 9.40 -0.18
CA GLN A 7 -19.37 8.19 0.65
C GLN A 7 -18.82 6.97 -0.09
N PHE A 8 -19.14 6.81 -1.37
CA PHE A 8 -18.67 5.69 -2.17
C PHE A 8 -17.14 5.71 -2.33
N PHE A 9 -16.58 6.85 -2.75
CA PHE A 9 -15.13 7.03 -2.86
C PHE A 9 -14.45 7.03 -1.48
N GLY A 10 -15.13 7.50 -0.42
CA GLY A 10 -14.60 7.43 0.94
C GLY A 10 -14.45 5.99 1.45
N ARG A 11 -15.41 5.10 1.16
CA ARG A 11 -15.38 3.69 1.60
C ARG A 11 -14.56 2.78 0.70
N PHE A 12 -14.62 2.99 -0.61
CA PHE A 12 -14.03 2.10 -1.61
C PHE A 12 -12.84 2.71 -2.36
N GLY A 13 -12.46 3.95 -2.07
CA GLY A 13 -11.41 4.67 -2.80
C GLY A 13 -10.11 3.90 -2.91
N SER A 14 -9.57 3.41 -1.79
CA SER A 14 -8.32 2.63 -1.78
C SER A 14 -8.42 1.33 -2.58
N PHE A 15 -9.58 0.66 -2.53
CA PHE A 15 -9.84 -0.54 -3.33
C PHE A 15 -9.94 -0.23 -4.83
N LEU A 16 -10.58 0.88 -5.20
CA LEU A 16 -10.67 1.33 -6.59
C LEU A 16 -9.29 1.70 -7.13
N VAL A 17 -8.47 2.40 -6.36
CA VAL A 17 -7.09 2.71 -6.73
C VAL A 17 -6.28 1.43 -6.97
N PHE A 18 -6.39 0.46 -6.07
CA PHE A 18 -5.80 -0.86 -6.26
C PHE A 18 -6.25 -1.51 -7.57
N MET A 19 -7.56 -1.56 -7.85
CA MET A 19 -8.10 -2.19 -9.05
C MET A 19 -7.65 -1.50 -10.33
N ILE A 20 -7.67 -0.18 -10.35
CA ILE A 20 -7.25 0.62 -11.52
C ILE A 20 -5.76 0.40 -11.80
N LEU A 21 -4.91 0.48 -10.78
CA LEU A 21 -3.48 0.26 -10.95
C LEU A 21 -3.17 -1.18 -11.36
N PHE A 22 -3.84 -2.17 -10.76
CA PHE A 22 -3.54 -3.57 -11.07
C PHE A 22 -3.97 -3.94 -12.50
N LEU A 23 -5.22 -3.65 -12.86
CA LEU A 23 -5.77 -4.02 -14.16
C LEU A 23 -5.25 -3.12 -15.28
N GLY A 24 -5.11 -1.82 -15.02
CA GLY A 24 -4.70 -0.85 -16.03
C GLY A 24 -3.19 -0.77 -16.23
N VAL A 25 -2.40 -0.92 -15.17
CA VAL A 25 -0.94 -0.74 -15.22
C VAL A 25 -0.20 -2.07 -15.14
N VAL A 26 -0.35 -2.80 -14.03
CA VAL A 26 0.49 -4.00 -13.75
C VAL A 26 0.30 -5.09 -14.79
N ARG A 27 -0.95 -5.34 -15.20
CA ARG A 27 -1.30 -6.36 -16.20
C ARG A 27 -1.10 -5.93 -17.66
N ASN A 28 -0.73 -4.69 -17.91
CA ASN A 28 -0.57 -4.17 -19.27
C ASN A 28 0.88 -4.30 -19.74
N ASP A 29 1.16 -5.31 -20.57
CA ASP A 29 2.52 -5.57 -21.09
C ASP A 29 3.02 -4.51 -22.09
N ARG A 30 2.19 -3.54 -22.50
CA ARG A 30 2.65 -2.37 -23.28
C ARG A 30 3.36 -1.33 -22.43
N ILE A 31 3.22 -1.41 -21.11
CA ILE A 31 3.86 -0.50 -20.15
C ILE A 31 5.22 -1.07 -19.77
N SER A 32 6.21 -0.20 -19.60
CA SER A 32 7.56 -0.62 -19.23
C SER A 32 7.55 -1.41 -17.92
N HIS A 33 8.42 -2.42 -17.85
CA HIS A 33 8.61 -3.24 -16.65
C HIS A 33 8.86 -2.38 -15.41
N PHE A 34 9.62 -1.29 -15.54
CA PHE A 34 9.90 -0.35 -14.45
C PHE A 34 8.63 0.27 -13.85
N ILE A 35 7.70 0.74 -14.67
CA ILE A 35 6.44 1.35 -14.18
C ILE A 35 5.56 0.27 -13.56
N ARG A 36 5.47 -0.91 -14.20
CA ARG A 36 4.69 -2.05 -13.69
C ARG A 36 5.19 -2.51 -12.31
N TYR A 37 6.51 -2.56 -12.14
CA TYR A 37 7.15 -2.90 -10.86
C TYR A 37 6.81 -1.89 -9.77
N ASN A 38 7.00 -0.59 -10.01
CA ASN A 38 6.70 0.44 -9.01
C ASN A 38 5.20 0.51 -8.68
N ALA A 39 4.33 0.30 -9.68
CA ALA A 39 2.89 0.17 -9.46
C ALA A 39 2.55 -1.04 -8.59
N MET A 40 3.20 -2.20 -8.83
CA MET A 40 3.02 -3.39 -8.02
C MET A 40 3.51 -3.18 -6.58
N GLN A 41 4.65 -2.51 -6.36
CA GLN A 41 5.12 -2.16 -5.02
C GLN A 41 4.13 -1.25 -4.29
N THR A 42 3.58 -0.24 -4.97
CA THR A 42 2.56 0.65 -4.40
C THR A 42 1.33 -0.14 -3.94
N ILE A 43 0.87 -1.09 -4.78
CA ILE A 43 -0.24 -1.99 -4.46
C ILE A 43 0.08 -2.85 -3.23
N LEU A 44 1.25 -3.49 -3.18
CA LEU A 44 1.64 -4.36 -2.08
C LEU A 44 1.76 -3.62 -0.76
N ILE A 45 2.35 -2.41 -0.76
CA ILE A 45 2.43 -1.57 0.43
C ILE A 45 1.03 -1.18 0.90
N GLY A 46 0.14 -0.80 -0.03
CA GLY A 46 -1.26 -0.48 0.30
C GLY A 46 -2.01 -1.66 0.92
N ILE A 47 -1.84 -2.86 0.37
CA ILE A 47 -2.42 -4.09 0.92
C ILE A 47 -1.84 -4.38 2.31
N LEU A 48 -0.52 -4.31 2.47
CA LEU A 48 0.15 -4.55 3.76
C LEU A 48 -0.39 -3.62 4.85
N LEU A 49 -0.46 -2.31 4.58
CA LEU A 49 -0.99 -1.32 5.52
C LEU A 49 -2.46 -1.58 5.86
N SER A 50 -3.27 -1.96 4.87
CA SER A 50 -4.68 -2.33 5.10
C SER A 50 -4.82 -3.58 5.97
N LEU A 51 -3.97 -4.60 5.75
CA LEU A 51 -3.95 -5.80 6.59
C LEU A 51 -3.50 -5.50 8.02
N ILE A 52 -2.50 -4.64 8.19
CA ILE A 52 -2.07 -4.17 9.51
C ILE A 52 -3.21 -3.43 10.21
N GLN A 53 -3.92 -2.53 9.50
CA GLN A 53 -5.07 -1.82 10.06
C GLN A 53 -6.17 -2.80 10.51
N LEU A 54 -6.50 -3.80 9.68
CA LEU A 54 -7.45 -4.85 10.06
C LEU A 54 -6.97 -5.62 11.29
N LEU A 55 -5.68 -5.97 11.37
CA LEU A 55 -5.12 -6.64 12.55
C LEU A 55 -5.24 -5.78 13.81
N MET A 56 -4.92 -4.48 13.71
CA MET A 56 -5.05 -3.54 14.83
C MET A 56 -6.50 -3.46 15.31
N GLU A 57 -7.44 -3.25 14.39
CA GLU A 57 -8.85 -3.04 14.71
C GLU A 57 -9.55 -4.30 15.26
N TRP A 58 -9.29 -5.45 14.64
CA TRP A 58 -10.03 -6.69 14.93
C TRP A 58 -9.37 -7.55 15.99
N VAL A 59 -8.05 -7.45 16.18
CA VAL A 59 -7.31 -8.27 17.13
C VAL A 59 -6.78 -7.43 18.28
N LEU A 60 -5.97 -6.41 17.98
CA LEU A 60 -5.20 -5.74 19.02
C LEU A 60 -6.04 -4.85 19.93
N LEU A 61 -6.92 -4.00 19.37
CA LEU A 61 -7.81 -3.13 20.17
C LEU A 61 -8.76 -3.93 21.05
N ARG A 62 -9.18 -5.12 20.60
CA ARG A 62 -10.05 -6.01 21.39
C ARG A 62 -9.31 -6.71 22.52
N ALA A 63 -8.04 -7.05 22.29
CA ALA A 63 -7.22 -7.75 23.29
C ALA A 63 -6.63 -6.81 24.35
N LEU A 64 -6.19 -5.61 23.97
CA LEU A 64 -5.45 -4.69 24.83
C LEU A 64 -6.27 -3.47 25.30
N GLY A 65 -7.50 -3.32 24.79
CA GLY A 65 -8.32 -2.13 24.99
C GLY A 65 -8.00 -1.03 23.97
N GLY A 66 -8.97 -0.15 23.73
CA GLY A 66 -8.93 0.85 22.65
C GLY A 66 -8.02 2.06 22.89
N GLY A 67 -7.22 2.07 23.96
CA GLY A 67 -6.44 3.25 24.35
C GLY A 67 -5.22 2.90 25.19
N GLY A 68 -4.23 3.79 25.17
CA GLY A 68 -2.98 3.65 25.91
C GLY A 68 -1.75 3.81 25.03
N LEU A 69 -0.63 4.12 25.69
CA LEU A 69 0.65 4.44 25.05
C LEU A 69 1.09 3.39 24.02
N LEU A 70 0.83 2.11 24.29
CA LEU A 70 1.27 1.01 23.42
C LEU A 70 0.50 1.00 22.08
N ILE A 71 -0.83 1.16 22.10
CA ILE A 71 -1.65 1.23 20.89
C ILE A 71 -1.27 2.46 20.06
N GLU A 72 -1.12 3.62 20.72
CA GLU A 72 -0.71 4.87 20.05
C GLU A 72 0.67 4.76 19.41
N THR A 73 1.62 4.15 20.12
CA THR A 73 2.98 3.94 19.60
C THR A 73 2.94 3.03 18.38
N LEU A 74 2.13 1.96 18.39
CA LEU A 74 2.01 1.07 17.24
C LEU A 74 1.40 1.76 16.02
N TYR A 75 0.35 2.57 16.19
CA TYR A 75 -0.18 3.39 15.10
C TYR A 75 0.88 4.35 14.54
N ASN A 76 1.66 5.00 15.40
CA ASN A 76 2.73 5.89 14.98
C ASN A 76 3.86 5.15 14.23
N VAL A 77 4.25 3.95 14.69
CA VAL A 77 5.25 3.13 14.01
C VAL A 77 4.76 2.70 12.63
N VAL A 78 3.50 2.27 12.51
CA VAL A 78 2.91 1.89 11.21
C VAL A 78 2.84 3.10 10.28
N PHE A 79 2.43 4.26 10.79
CA PHE A 79 2.38 5.50 10.01
C PHE A 79 3.77 5.94 9.51
N LEU A 80 4.75 6.01 10.41
CA LEU A 80 6.12 6.37 10.06
C LEU A 80 6.75 5.35 9.11
N GLY A 81 6.51 4.05 9.33
CA GLY A 81 6.94 2.98 8.44
C GLY A 81 6.35 3.10 7.04
N GLY A 82 5.05 3.41 6.94
CA GLY A 82 4.37 3.67 5.67
C GLY A 82 4.95 4.87 4.92
N ILE A 83 5.19 5.98 5.63
CA ILE A 83 5.85 7.17 5.06
C ILE A 83 7.26 6.82 4.58
N ALA A 84 8.06 6.16 5.40
CA ALA A 84 9.44 5.81 5.06
C ALA A 84 9.50 4.91 3.81
N ALA A 85 8.67 3.87 3.75
CA ALA A 85 8.58 2.98 2.59
C ALA A 85 8.14 3.72 1.32
N SER A 86 7.15 4.60 1.44
CA SER A 86 6.64 5.39 0.31
C SER A 86 7.70 6.36 -0.23
N TYR A 87 8.34 7.11 0.67
CA TYR A 87 9.34 8.12 0.29
C TYR A 87 10.60 7.47 -0.31
N TYR A 88 11.06 6.36 0.29
CA TYR A 88 12.14 5.56 -0.28
C TYR A 88 11.81 5.10 -1.71
N SER A 89 10.60 4.59 -1.93
CA SER A 89 10.17 4.12 -3.24
C SER A 89 10.08 5.26 -4.26
N MET A 90 9.57 6.43 -3.85
CA MET A 90 9.49 7.63 -4.69
C MET A 90 10.88 8.13 -5.11
N ILE A 91 11.83 8.23 -4.17
CA ILE A 91 13.19 8.67 -4.46
C ILE A 91 13.88 7.71 -5.44
N GLN A 92 13.83 6.40 -5.17
CA GLN A 92 14.45 5.41 -6.05
C GLN A 92 13.81 5.45 -7.45
N SER A 93 12.49 5.58 -7.53
CA SER A 93 11.76 5.73 -8.78
C SER A 93 12.22 6.96 -9.57
N ALA A 94 12.35 8.11 -8.89
CA ALA A 94 12.80 9.36 -9.50
C ALA A 94 14.25 9.28 -10.00
N LEU A 95 15.09 8.49 -9.33
CA LEU A 95 16.47 8.21 -9.74
C LEU A 95 16.58 7.13 -10.83
N GLY A 96 15.46 6.58 -11.31
CA GLY A 96 15.43 5.51 -12.31
C GLY A 96 15.91 4.15 -11.79
N ARG A 97 15.93 3.97 -10.47
CA ARG A 97 16.36 2.75 -9.80
C ARG A 97 15.16 1.96 -9.28
N TYR A 98 15.31 0.64 -9.20
CA TYR A 98 14.31 -0.20 -8.58
C TYR A 98 14.39 -0.05 -7.06
N ALA A 99 13.29 0.31 -6.41
CA ALA A 99 13.26 0.38 -4.95
C ALA A 99 13.28 -1.05 -4.39
N GLU A 100 14.25 -1.39 -3.55
CA GLU A 100 14.39 -2.72 -2.97
C GLU A 100 13.94 -2.70 -1.51
N ILE A 101 12.68 -3.06 -1.28
CA ILE A 101 12.12 -3.27 0.04
C ILE A 101 12.08 -4.80 0.26
N PRO A 102 12.75 -5.33 1.30
CA PRO A 102 12.76 -6.76 1.58
C PRO A 102 11.34 -7.33 1.61
N THR A 103 11.15 -8.55 1.11
CA THR A 103 9.84 -9.24 0.94
C THR A 103 8.87 -8.60 -0.06
N ILE A 104 8.72 -7.27 -0.07
CA ILE A 104 7.82 -6.54 -0.97
C ILE A 104 8.33 -6.55 -2.41
N SER A 105 9.63 -6.34 -2.60
CA SER A 105 10.26 -6.34 -3.92
C SER A 105 10.24 -7.71 -4.56
N GLU A 106 10.52 -8.77 -3.81
CA GLU A 106 10.45 -10.16 -4.29
C GLU A 106 9.02 -10.52 -4.73
N ALA A 107 8.03 -10.14 -3.91
CA ALA A 107 6.62 -10.31 -4.26
C ALA A 107 6.25 -9.50 -5.52
N ALA A 108 6.73 -8.26 -5.66
CA ALA A 108 6.49 -7.44 -6.85
C ALA A 108 7.08 -8.09 -8.11
N TYR A 109 8.32 -8.57 -8.05
CA TYR A 109 8.98 -9.27 -9.16
C TYR A 109 8.23 -10.56 -9.54
N SER A 110 7.70 -11.31 -8.57
CA SER A 110 6.93 -12.53 -8.87
C SER A 110 5.64 -12.26 -9.68
N GLN A 111 5.07 -11.07 -9.54
CA GLN A 111 3.80 -10.69 -10.18
C GLN A 111 4.01 -10.00 -11.53
N VAL A 112 5.14 -9.30 -11.69
CA VAL A 112 5.49 -8.63 -12.94
C VAL A 112 6.39 -9.56 -13.76
N ARG A 113 5.81 -10.20 -14.78
CA ARG A 113 6.60 -10.96 -15.77
C ARG A 113 7.51 -10.00 -16.56
N TYR A 114 8.75 -10.44 -16.77
CA TYR A 114 9.69 -9.87 -17.73
C TYR A 114 9.20 -10.03 -19.17
#